data_AF-A0A916R850-F1
#
_entry.id   AF-A0A916R850-F1
#
_cell.length_a   1.000
_cell.length_b   1.000
_cell.length_c   1.000
_cell.angle_alpha   90.00
_cell.angle_beta   90.00
_cell.angle_gamma   90.00
#
_symmetry.space_group_name_H-M   'P 1'
#
loop_
_entity.id
_entity.type
_entity.pdbx_description
1 polymer ?
#
loop_
_entity_poly.entity_id
_entity_poly.type
_entity_poly.pdbx_seq_one_letter_code
_entity_poly.pdbx_strand_id
1 'polypeptide(L)'
;MHELSRFKTMAKALRDALAEREIELSHGQCLDLVARQQGVANWNVLAARSGTPTTENALFIPESWFPGSATSETYFRFGVARESPGVAKIEARPGVEIPENSFATLMQSFSARAYRSKRVRLVAELKTRAAGAAAIWMRIDPSGGGRHLRFDNMMRRSENGALRGDVEWTERHIVLDVPYPADTIHFGCLLHEKGAVWARNFSLEVVSEDLPVTSGGPYPAGPTNLDFGDLDTQQ
;
A
#
# COMPACT_ATOMS: atom_id res chain seq x y z
N MET A 1 -22.99 -14.53 1.29
CA MET A 1 -23.77 -14.92 0.09
C MET A 1 -25.29 -14.83 0.29
N HIS A 2 -25.83 -15.20 1.47
CA HIS A 2 -27.29 -15.26 1.73
C HIS A 2 -28.00 -13.88 1.76
N GLU A 3 -27.33 -12.82 2.21
CA GLU A 3 -27.96 -11.50 2.39
C GLU A 3 -28.25 -10.75 1.09
N LEU A 4 -27.29 -10.71 0.13
CA LEU A 4 -27.51 -10.04 -1.15
C LEU A 4 -28.63 -10.71 -1.96
N SER A 5 -28.73 -12.04 -1.87
CA SER A 5 -29.85 -12.78 -2.46
C SER A 5 -31.17 -12.34 -1.84
N ARG A 6 -31.22 -12.22 -0.50
CA ARG A 6 -32.41 -11.72 0.22
C ARG A 6 -32.80 -10.31 -0.23
N PHE A 7 -31.85 -9.39 -0.37
CA PHE A 7 -32.14 -8.02 -0.79
C PHE A 7 -32.63 -7.93 -2.25
N LYS A 8 -32.10 -8.77 -3.16
CA LYS A 8 -32.63 -8.88 -4.53
C LYS A 8 -34.06 -9.42 -4.54
N THR A 9 -34.36 -10.41 -3.69
CA THR A 9 -35.72 -10.93 -3.53
C THR A 9 -36.67 -9.86 -2.99
N MET A 10 -36.23 -9.06 -2.00
CA MET A 10 -37.00 -7.92 -1.49
C MET A 10 -37.25 -6.86 -2.57
N ALA A 11 -36.24 -6.51 -3.37
CA ALA A 11 -36.38 -5.54 -4.46
C ALA A 11 -37.34 -6.03 -5.55
N LYS A 12 -37.33 -7.34 -5.85
CA LYS A 12 -38.29 -7.95 -6.78
C LYS A 12 -39.72 -7.89 -6.22
N ALA A 13 -39.92 -8.32 -4.98
CA ALA A 13 -41.23 -8.28 -4.33
C ALA A 13 -41.79 -6.84 -4.24
N LEU A 14 -40.94 -5.86 -3.92
CA LEU A 14 -41.31 -4.44 -3.91
C LEU A 14 -41.76 -3.96 -5.28
N ARG A 15 -41.01 -4.30 -6.33
CA ARG A 15 -41.35 -3.92 -7.71
C ARG A 15 -42.70 -4.51 -8.11
N ASP A 16 -42.89 -5.80 -7.85
CA ASP A 16 -44.11 -6.51 -8.25
C ASP A 16 -45.33 -5.94 -7.49
N ALA A 17 -45.20 -5.64 -6.19
CA ALA A 17 -46.27 -5.02 -5.40
C ALA A 17 -46.60 -3.56 -5.79
N LEU A 18 -45.62 -2.81 -6.29
CA LEU A 18 -45.84 -1.45 -6.79
C LEU A 18 -46.50 -1.45 -8.17
N ALA A 19 -46.17 -2.44 -9.01
CA ALA A 19 -46.81 -2.62 -10.32
C ALA A 19 -48.31 -2.92 -10.20
N GLU A 20 -48.74 -3.68 -9.17
CA GLU A 20 -50.16 -3.91 -8.87
C GLU A 20 -50.94 -2.62 -8.55
N ARG A 21 -50.23 -1.54 -8.19
CA ARG A 21 -50.80 -0.22 -7.87
C ARG A 21 -50.55 0.79 -8.99
N GLU A 22 -50.21 0.32 -10.18
CA GLU A 22 -49.87 1.13 -11.37
C GLU A 22 -48.68 2.08 -11.14
N ILE A 23 -47.78 1.76 -10.20
CA ILE A 23 -46.54 2.51 -9.95
C ILE A 23 -45.39 1.78 -10.62
N GLU A 24 -44.95 2.27 -11.78
CA GLU A 24 -43.81 1.69 -12.48
C GLU A 24 -42.48 2.22 -11.94
N LEU A 25 -41.70 1.32 -11.34
CA LEU A 25 -40.29 1.54 -11.04
C LEU A 25 -39.45 0.47 -11.72
N SER A 26 -38.30 0.89 -12.26
CA SER A 26 -37.30 -0.05 -12.75
C SER A 26 -36.75 -0.91 -11.61
N HIS A 27 -36.26 -2.10 -11.96
CA HIS A 27 -35.63 -2.97 -10.96
C HIS A 27 -34.44 -2.30 -10.25
N GLY A 28 -33.68 -1.46 -10.96
CA GLY A 28 -32.59 -0.67 -10.38
C GLY A 28 -33.07 0.33 -9.32
N GLN A 29 -34.16 1.04 -9.59
CA GLN A 29 -34.76 1.97 -8.60
C GLN A 29 -35.25 1.23 -7.35
N CYS A 30 -35.82 0.04 -7.50
CA CYS A 30 -36.22 -0.77 -6.35
C CYS A 30 -35.01 -1.26 -5.53
N LEU A 31 -33.90 -1.63 -6.18
CA LEU A 31 -32.66 -2.00 -5.51
C LEU A 31 -32.07 -0.82 -4.72
N ASP A 32 -32.12 0.39 -5.28
CA ASP A 32 -31.67 1.61 -4.59
C ASP A 32 -32.54 1.95 -3.38
N LEU A 33 -33.86 1.74 -3.47
CA LEU A 33 -34.77 1.92 -2.34
C LEU A 33 -34.49 0.92 -1.21
N VAL A 34 -34.27 -0.35 -1.54
CA VAL A 34 -33.87 -1.38 -0.55
C VAL A 34 -32.51 -1.03 0.06
N ALA A 35 -31.56 -0.54 -0.72
CA ALA A 35 -30.26 -0.11 -0.23
C ALA A 35 -30.38 1.06 0.77
N ARG A 36 -31.24 2.04 0.48
CA ARG A 36 -31.53 3.16 1.39
C ARG A 36 -32.17 2.72 2.70
N GLN A 37 -33.02 1.69 2.69
CA GLN A 37 -33.56 1.10 3.93
C GLN A 37 -32.47 0.49 4.83
N GLN A 38 -31.33 0.10 4.25
CA GLN A 38 -30.17 -0.39 5.00
C GLN A 38 -29.16 0.71 5.33
N GLY A 39 -29.53 1.99 5.14
CA GLY A 39 -28.71 3.15 5.51
C GLY A 39 -27.58 3.47 4.52
N VAL A 40 -27.66 3.01 3.27
CA VAL A 40 -26.64 3.31 2.24
C VAL A 40 -27.26 3.98 1.00
N ALA A 41 -26.47 4.77 0.27
CA ALA A 41 -26.97 5.67 -0.76
C ALA A 41 -27.63 4.97 -1.97
N ASN A 42 -27.09 3.82 -2.39
CA ASN A 42 -27.54 3.07 -3.55
C ASN A 42 -27.09 1.60 -3.48
N TRP A 43 -27.60 0.80 -4.42
CA TRP A 43 -27.34 -0.63 -4.49
C TRP A 43 -25.85 -0.97 -4.64
N ASN A 44 -25.08 -0.17 -5.38
CA ASN A 44 -23.65 -0.43 -5.58
C ASN A 44 -22.87 -0.33 -4.26
N VAL A 45 -23.23 0.62 -3.38
CA VAL A 45 -22.64 0.73 -2.03
C VAL A 45 -23.03 -0.46 -1.15
N LEU A 46 -24.30 -0.88 -1.20
CA LEU A 46 -24.76 -2.06 -0.44
C LEU A 46 -24.06 -3.35 -0.91
N ALA A 47 -23.97 -3.54 -2.22
CA ALA A 47 -23.32 -4.69 -2.85
C ALA A 47 -21.81 -4.73 -2.54
N ALA A 48 -21.14 -3.58 -2.52
CA ALA A 48 -19.75 -3.47 -2.13
C ALA A 48 -19.52 -3.82 -0.64
N ARG A 49 -20.47 -3.49 0.24
CA ARG A 49 -20.42 -3.83 1.68
C ARG A 49 -20.66 -5.31 1.96
N SER A 50 -21.58 -5.94 1.23
CA SER A 50 -21.93 -7.36 1.40
C SER A 50 -21.14 -8.31 0.48
N GLY A 51 -20.24 -7.76 -0.35
CA GLY A 51 -19.46 -8.49 -1.32
C GLY A 51 -18.41 -9.37 -0.64
N THR A 52 -18.70 -10.66 -0.53
CA THR A 52 -17.64 -11.68 -0.62
C THR A 52 -16.93 -11.44 -1.95
N PRO A 53 -15.59 -11.37 -2.00
CA PRO A 53 -14.88 -11.07 -3.24
C PRO A 53 -15.30 -12.08 -4.30
N THR A 54 -15.97 -11.62 -5.35
CA THR A 54 -16.13 -12.39 -6.59
C THR A 54 -14.72 -12.75 -7.06
N THR A 55 -14.53 -13.94 -7.64
CA THR A 55 -13.22 -14.43 -8.10
C THR A 55 -12.50 -13.42 -9.01
N GLU A 56 -13.26 -12.55 -9.70
CA GLU A 56 -12.79 -11.45 -10.56
C GLU A 56 -12.10 -10.29 -9.85
N ASN A 57 -12.28 -10.11 -8.54
CA ASN A 57 -11.65 -9.02 -7.77
C ASN A 57 -10.82 -9.55 -6.61
N ALA A 58 -10.48 -10.84 -6.61
CA ALA A 58 -9.70 -11.45 -5.54
C ALA A 58 -8.21 -11.08 -5.68
N LEU A 59 -7.62 -10.60 -4.59
CA LEU A 59 -6.19 -10.37 -4.49
C LEU A 59 -5.56 -11.57 -3.77
N PHE A 60 -4.50 -12.11 -4.36
CA PHE A 60 -3.78 -13.26 -3.82
C PHE A 60 -2.39 -12.82 -3.38
N ILE A 61 -1.92 -13.38 -2.27
CA ILE A 61 -0.55 -13.13 -1.81
C ILE A 61 0.41 -13.95 -2.70
N PRO A 62 1.35 -13.31 -3.41
CA PRO A 62 2.34 -14.03 -4.20
C PRO A 62 3.27 -14.84 -3.31
N GLU A 63 3.89 -15.87 -3.88
CA GLU A 63 4.88 -16.69 -3.17
C GLU A 63 6.00 -15.82 -2.56
N SER A 64 6.38 -16.13 -1.32
CA SER A 64 7.38 -15.41 -0.52
C SER A 64 7.08 -13.94 -0.19
N TRP A 65 5.93 -13.42 -0.62
CA TRP A 65 5.41 -12.12 -0.16
C TRP A 65 4.44 -12.32 1.01
N PHE A 66 4.32 -11.32 1.86
CA PHE A 66 3.37 -11.33 2.99
C PHE A 66 3.08 -9.91 3.47
N PRO A 67 1.93 -9.68 4.13
CA PRO A 67 1.64 -8.40 4.76
C PRO A 67 2.55 -8.15 5.97
N GLY A 68 3.01 -6.91 6.14
CA GLY A 68 3.72 -6.52 7.36
C GLY A 68 2.80 -6.54 8.58
N SER A 69 3.34 -6.74 9.79
CA SER A 69 2.55 -6.91 11.02
C SER A 69 1.63 -5.73 11.39
N ALA A 70 1.96 -4.52 10.94
CA ALA A 70 1.12 -3.33 11.13
C ALA A 70 -0.05 -3.24 10.12
N THR A 71 -0.08 -4.12 9.13
CA THR A 71 -1.11 -4.13 8.08
C THR A 71 -2.41 -4.72 8.62
N SER A 72 -3.46 -3.91 8.63
CA SER A 72 -4.81 -4.34 9.05
C SER A 72 -5.65 -4.71 7.84
N GLU A 73 -6.08 -5.97 7.74
CA GLU A 73 -7.03 -6.43 6.73
C GLU A 73 -8.42 -5.81 6.87
N THR A 74 -8.74 -5.24 8.04
CA THR A 74 -9.96 -4.45 8.27
C THR A 74 -9.93 -3.14 7.48
N TYR A 75 -8.75 -2.53 7.32
CA TYR A 75 -8.60 -1.22 6.67
C TYR A 75 -8.13 -1.35 5.22
N PHE A 76 -7.40 -2.41 4.89
CA PHE A 76 -6.73 -2.55 3.60
C PHE A 76 -7.03 -3.89 2.95
N ARG A 77 -6.89 -3.91 1.62
CA ARG A 77 -6.79 -5.10 0.79
C ARG A 77 -5.46 -5.05 0.05
N PHE A 78 -4.83 -6.20 -0.12
CA PHE A 78 -3.51 -6.27 -0.75
C PHE A 78 -3.27 -7.62 -1.41
N GLY A 79 -2.35 -7.65 -2.37
CA GLY A 79 -1.96 -8.84 -3.12
C GLY A 79 -1.87 -8.55 -4.62
N VAL A 80 -1.94 -9.59 -5.43
CA VAL A 80 -1.92 -9.53 -6.90
C VAL A 80 -3.25 -10.03 -7.44
N ALA A 81 -3.81 -9.26 -8.36
CA ALA A 81 -5.00 -9.60 -9.13
C ALA A 81 -4.65 -10.63 -10.22
N ARG A 82 -5.52 -11.61 -10.46
CA ARG A 82 -5.26 -12.67 -11.47
C ARG A 82 -5.20 -12.10 -12.89
N GLU A 83 -5.99 -11.07 -13.14
CA GLU A 83 -6.08 -10.34 -14.40
C GLU A 83 -4.91 -9.37 -14.63
N SER A 84 -4.05 -9.17 -13.64
CA SER A 84 -2.87 -8.29 -13.71
C SER A 84 -1.67 -8.95 -13.05
N PRO A 85 -1.19 -10.10 -13.57
CA PRO A 85 -0.03 -10.78 -13.00
C PRO A 85 1.19 -9.86 -13.03
N GLY A 86 2.03 -9.96 -12.00
CA GLY A 86 3.24 -9.13 -11.85
C GLY A 86 2.98 -7.71 -11.33
N VAL A 87 1.72 -7.33 -11.07
CA VAL A 87 1.36 -6.05 -10.46
C VAL A 87 0.76 -6.27 -9.08
N ALA A 88 1.55 -5.95 -8.04
CA ALA A 88 1.06 -5.91 -6.67
C ALA A 88 0.16 -4.69 -6.47
N LYS A 89 -0.87 -4.83 -5.65
CA LYS A 89 -1.81 -3.77 -5.28
C LYS A 89 -1.95 -3.72 -3.77
N ILE A 90 -2.03 -2.52 -3.21
CA ILE A 90 -2.53 -2.25 -1.86
C ILE A 90 -3.59 -1.16 -2.00
N GLU A 91 -4.77 -1.37 -1.42
CA GLU A 91 -5.87 -0.40 -1.45
C GLU A 91 -6.57 -0.30 -0.10
N ALA A 92 -6.93 0.93 0.26
CA ALA A 92 -7.84 1.23 1.35
C ALA A 92 -9.23 0.65 1.05
N ARG A 93 -9.87 0.05 2.06
CA ARG A 93 -11.23 -0.47 1.91
C ARG A 93 -12.24 0.67 1.80
N PRO A 94 -13.17 0.62 0.82
CA PRO A 94 -14.17 1.66 0.66
C PRO A 94 -15.15 1.66 1.84
N GLY A 95 -15.50 2.85 2.32
CA GLY A 95 -16.50 3.03 3.38
C GLY A 95 -16.03 2.62 4.78
N VAL A 96 -14.72 2.40 4.97
CA VAL A 96 -14.10 2.20 6.28
C VAL A 96 -13.29 3.45 6.63
N GLU A 97 -13.50 3.98 7.82
CA GLU A 97 -12.67 5.05 8.35
C GLU A 97 -11.31 4.47 8.79
N ILE A 98 -10.23 5.00 8.21
CA ILE A 98 -8.87 4.53 8.47
C ILE A 98 -8.27 5.45 9.53
N PRO A 99 -7.83 4.92 10.69
CA PRO A 99 -7.18 5.73 11.71
C PRO A 99 -5.95 6.45 11.16
N GLU A 100 -5.70 7.67 11.62
CA GLU A 100 -4.48 8.42 11.27
C GLU A 100 -3.23 7.60 11.53
N ASN A 101 -2.21 7.78 10.68
CA ASN A 101 -0.95 7.03 10.72
C ASN A 101 -1.06 5.51 10.46
N SER A 102 -2.24 5.01 10.07
CA SER A 102 -2.37 3.63 9.62
C SER A 102 -1.73 3.44 8.24
N PHE A 103 -1.06 2.32 8.06
CA PHE A 103 -0.49 1.95 6.77
C PHE A 103 -0.60 0.44 6.54
N ALA A 104 -0.50 0.06 5.27
CA ALA A 104 -0.38 -1.32 4.85
C ALA A 104 0.90 -1.51 4.05
N THR A 105 1.52 -2.67 4.17
CA THR A 105 2.64 -3.07 3.33
C THR A 105 2.52 -4.50 2.88
N LEU A 106 2.89 -4.76 1.63
CA LEU A 106 3.16 -6.07 1.09
C LEU A 106 4.67 -6.17 0.87
N MET A 107 5.32 -7.16 1.47
CA MET A 107 6.77 -7.20 1.60
C MET A 107 7.36 -8.60 1.46
N GLN A 108 8.68 -8.64 1.27
CA GLN A 108 9.52 -9.84 1.41
C GLN A 108 10.62 -9.62 2.46
N SER A 109 11.16 -10.73 2.95
CA SER A 109 12.33 -10.79 3.83
C SER A 109 13.28 -11.86 3.34
N PHE A 110 14.57 -11.59 3.39
CA PHE A 110 15.60 -12.58 3.06
C PHE A 110 16.91 -12.32 3.83
N SER A 111 17.81 -13.30 3.82
CA SER A 111 19.10 -13.19 4.52
C SER A 111 19.99 -12.13 3.89
N ALA A 112 20.55 -11.25 4.72
CA ALA A 112 21.51 -10.23 4.31
C ALA A 112 22.92 -10.80 4.04
N ARG A 113 23.18 -12.08 4.33
CA ARG A 113 24.55 -12.64 4.41
C ARG A 113 25.38 -12.41 3.15
N ALA A 114 24.80 -12.61 1.96
CA ALA A 114 25.48 -12.43 0.67
C ALA A 114 25.69 -10.94 0.30
N TYR A 115 25.08 -10.03 1.04
CA TYR A 115 25.04 -8.59 0.79
C TYR A 115 25.83 -7.78 1.82
N ARG A 116 26.30 -8.40 2.91
CA ARG A 116 27.11 -7.74 3.95
C ARG A 116 28.31 -7.01 3.36
N SER A 117 28.56 -5.82 3.88
CA SER A 117 29.62 -4.89 3.43
C SER A 117 29.51 -4.48 1.96
N LYS A 118 28.29 -4.46 1.41
CA LYS A 118 28.00 -3.96 0.06
C LYS A 118 26.99 -2.83 0.12
N ARG A 119 26.90 -2.07 -0.97
CA ARG A 119 25.79 -1.16 -1.22
C ARG A 119 24.77 -1.82 -2.14
N VAL A 120 23.49 -1.68 -1.80
CA VAL A 120 22.39 -2.22 -2.60
C VAL A 120 21.43 -1.13 -3.04
N ARG A 121 20.91 -1.27 -4.26
CA ARG A 121 19.85 -0.43 -4.83
C ARG A 121 18.59 -1.27 -5.01
N LEU A 122 17.52 -0.86 -4.35
CA LEU A 122 16.16 -1.35 -4.59
C LEU A 122 15.48 -0.40 -5.58
N VAL A 123 14.84 -0.93 -6.62
CA VAL A 123 14.03 -0.16 -7.59
C VAL A 123 12.66 -0.81 -7.74
N ALA A 124 11.62 -0.01 -7.92
CA ALA A 124 10.32 -0.46 -8.42
C ALA A 124 9.58 0.69 -9.13
N GLU A 125 8.61 0.34 -9.98
CA GLU A 125 7.65 1.30 -10.52
C GLU A 125 6.38 1.32 -9.67
N LEU A 126 5.89 2.52 -9.37
CA LEU A 126 4.67 2.73 -8.59
C LEU A 126 3.65 3.55 -9.39
N LYS A 127 2.38 3.20 -9.26
CA LYS A 127 1.24 3.99 -9.70
C LYS A 127 0.32 4.23 -8.52
N THR A 128 -0.29 5.41 -8.39
CA THR A 128 -1.19 5.74 -7.28
C THR A 128 -2.52 6.30 -7.74
N ARG A 129 -3.55 6.09 -6.92
CA ARG A 129 -4.88 6.70 -7.07
C ARG A 129 -5.37 7.18 -5.71
N ALA A 130 -5.66 8.47 -5.60
CA ALA A 130 -6.11 9.15 -4.39
C ALA A 130 -5.29 8.80 -3.14
N ALA A 131 -4.00 8.50 -3.31
CA ALA A 131 -3.17 7.98 -2.23
C ALA A 131 -2.85 9.08 -1.21
N GLY A 132 -2.97 8.76 0.09
CA GLY A 132 -2.47 9.63 1.16
C GLY A 132 -0.96 9.80 1.03
N ALA A 133 -0.23 8.69 1.11
CA ALA A 133 1.13 8.56 0.61
C ALA A 133 1.43 7.11 0.23
N ALA A 134 2.27 6.88 -0.78
CA ALA A 134 2.71 5.54 -1.16
C ALA A 134 4.18 5.54 -1.58
N ALA A 135 4.90 4.47 -1.25
CA ALA A 135 6.33 4.37 -1.51
C ALA A 135 6.78 2.92 -1.58
N ILE A 136 8.01 2.70 -2.05
CA ILE A 136 8.78 1.53 -1.65
C ILE A 136 9.49 1.81 -0.32
N TRP A 137 9.91 0.76 0.37
CA TRP A 137 10.72 0.87 1.56
C TRP A 137 11.73 -0.26 1.63
N MET A 138 12.81 -0.03 2.38
CA MET A 138 13.84 -1.02 2.67
C MET A 138 14.33 -0.87 4.11
N ARG A 139 14.53 -1.98 4.80
CA ARG A 139 15.06 -2.05 6.16
C ARG A 139 16.09 -3.16 6.27
N ILE A 140 17.16 -2.89 7.00
CA ILE A 140 18.26 -3.83 7.24
C ILE A 140 18.38 -4.00 8.74
N ASP A 141 18.19 -5.22 9.24
CA ASP A 141 18.12 -5.53 10.66
C ASP A 141 19.39 -6.30 11.11
N PRO A 142 19.87 -6.09 12.35
CA PRO A 142 20.96 -6.87 12.93
C PRO A 142 20.48 -8.24 13.42
N SER A 143 21.43 -9.15 13.68
CA SER A 143 21.13 -10.41 14.37
C SER A 143 20.65 -10.16 15.81
N GLY A 144 19.69 -10.94 16.29
CA GLY A 144 19.23 -10.89 17.69
C GLY A 144 18.16 -9.84 17.99
N GLY A 145 17.65 -9.15 16.96
CA GLY A 145 16.61 -8.13 17.11
C GLY A 145 17.15 -6.78 17.59
N GLY A 146 16.23 -5.82 17.77
CA GLY A 146 16.56 -4.44 18.16
C GLY A 146 16.26 -3.42 17.06
N ARG A 147 16.88 -2.24 17.17
CA ARG A 147 16.72 -1.18 16.16
C ARG A 147 17.40 -1.61 14.86
N HIS A 148 16.74 -1.35 13.73
CA HIS A 148 17.31 -1.55 12.40
C HIS A 148 18.66 -0.84 12.25
N LEU A 149 19.56 -1.43 11.47
CA LEU A 149 20.85 -0.84 11.09
C LEU A 149 20.68 0.27 10.06
N ARG A 150 19.78 0.07 9.09
CA ARG A 150 19.42 1.04 8.05
C ARG A 150 17.94 0.95 7.75
N PHE A 151 17.34 2.08 7.38
CA PHE A 151 15.93 2.14 7.06
C PHE A 151 15.64 3.34 6.16
N ASP A 152 14.82 3.09 5.15
CA ASP A 152 14.31 4.13 4.28
C ASP A 152 12.90 3.76 3.83
N ASN A 153 11.96 4.68 3.99
CA ASN A 153 10.58 4.54 3.53
C ASN A 153 10.14 5.71 2.65
N MET A 154 11.07 6.57 2.24
CA MET A 154 10.86 7.72 1.36
C MET A 154 9.91 8.81 1.87
N MET A 155 9.31 8.67 3.06
CA MET A 155 8.25 9.54 3.53
C MET A 155 8.73 10.96 3.87
N ARG A 156 9.98 11.08 4.33
CA ARG A 156 10.59 12.35 4.77
C ARG A 156 11.43 13.04 3.68
N ARG A 157 11.51 12.46 2.49
CA ARG A 157 12.29 13.05 1.39
C ARG A 157 11.50 14.18 0.72
N SER A 158 12.15 15.31 0.52
CA SER A 158 11.61 16.43 -0.27
C SER A 158 11.62 16.10 -1.77
N GLU A 159 12.67 15.44 -2.25
CA GLU A 159 12.86 15.07 -3.65
C GLU A 159 12.80 13.55 -3.84
N ASN A 160 12.18 13.11 -4.94
CA ASN A 160 12.03 11.69 -5.28
C ASN A 160 11.48 10.84 -4.12
N GLY A 161 10.65 11.44 -3.25
CA GLY A 161 10.04 10.82 -2.08
C GLY A 161 8.75 10.06 -2.39
N ALA A 162 7.95 9.83 -1.34
CA ALA A 162 6.67 9.16 -1.45
C ALA A 162 5.70 9.86 -2.42
N LEU A 163 4.98 9.07 -3.21
CA LEU A 163 3.93 9.51 -4.14
C LEU A 163 2.63 9.84 -3.39
N ARG A 164 1.90 10.86 -3.85
CA ARG A 164 0.64 11.31 -3.24
C ARG A 164 -0.38 11.63 -4.33
N GLY A 165 -1.66 11.43 -4.04
CA GLY A 165 -2.74 11.65 -4.99
C GLY A 165 -2.71 10.67 -6.16
N ASP A 166 -2.97 11.19 -7.35
CA ASP A 166 -2.99 10.44 -8.60
C ASP A 166 -1.66 10.60 -9.31
N VAL A 167 -0.94 9.50 -9.49
CA VAL A 167 0.36 9.48 -10.17
C VAL A 167 0.40 8.26 -11.08
N GLU A 168 0.74 8.47 -12.35
CA GLU A 168 0.99 7.38 -13.29
C GLU A 168 2.30 6.66 -12.97
N TRP A 169 2.56 5.53 -13.64
CA TRP A 169 3.75 4.71 -13.40
C TRP A 169 5.03 5.54 -13.32
N THR A 170 5.62 5.55 -12.13
CA THR A 170 6.80 6.35 -11.81
C THR A 170 7.80 5.46 -11.07
N GLU A 171 9.05 5.47 -11.52
CA GLU A 171 10.12 4.75 -10.84
C GLU A 171 10.48 5.40 -9.51
N ARG A 172 10.75 4.56 -8.51
CA ARG A 172 11.35 4.94 -7.22
C ARG A 172 12.50 4.00 -6.90
N HIS A 173 13.52 4.54 -6.24
CA HIS A 173 14.65 3.76 -5.78
C HIS A 173 15.11 4.15 -4.37
N ILE A 174 15.72 3.16 -3.70
CA ILE A 174 16.38 3.29 -2.41
C ILE A 174 17.77 2.70 -2.53
N VAL A 175 18.78 3.41 -2.05
CA VAL A 175 20.17 2.94 -1.98
C VAL A 175 20.60 2.94 -0.52
N LEU A 176 20.97 1.77 0.02
CA LEU A 176 21.49 1.63 1.38
C LEU A 176 22.77 0.80 1.39
N ASP A 177 23.68 1.14 2.30
CA ASP A 177 24.75 0.24 2.70
C ASP A 177 24.19 -0.91 3.53
N VAL A 178 24.74 -2.11 3.37
CA VAL A 178 24.41 -3.29 4.17
C VAL A 178 25.56 -3.54 5.13
N PRO A 179 25.48 -3.11 6.41
CA PRO A 179 26.62 -3.24 7.31
C PRO A 179 26.98 -4.71 7.58
N TYR A 180 28.24 -4.98 7.94
CA TYR A 180 28.70 -6.32 8.29
C TYR A 180 27.80 -7.08 9.30
N PRO A 181 27.27 -6.46 10.39
CA PRO A 181 26.39 -7.15 11.33
C PRO A 181 24.96 -7.39 10.82
N ALA A 182 24.63 -7.06 9.57
CA ALA A 182 23.30 -7.27 9.01
C ALA A 182 22.93 -8.75 8.95
N ASP A 183 21.71 -9.09 9.35
CA ASP A 183 21.19 -10.45 9.34
C ASP A 183 20.09 -10.64 8.29
N THR A 184 19.17 -9.68 8.22
CA THR A 184 18.03 -9.71 7.29
C THR A 184 17.87 -8.39 6.55
N ILE A 185 17.39 -8.48 5.31
CA ILE A 185 16.93 -7.36 4.50
C ILE A 185 15.43 -7.55 4.27
N HIS A 186 14.69 -6.47 4.47
CA HIS A 186 13.25 -6.38 4.31
C HIS A 186 12.93 -5.28 3.30
N PHE A 187 12.05 -5.54 2.35
CA PHE A 187 11.61 -4.52 1.41
C PHE A 187 10.19 -4.79 0.92
N GLY A 188 9.55 -3.76 0.38
CA GLY A 188 8.25 -3.89 -0.24
C GLY A 188 7.69 -2.55 -0.69
N CYS A 189 6.40 -2.54 -1.02
CA CYS A 189 5.62 -1.31 -1.18
C CYS A 189 4.75 -1.06 0.04
N LEU A 190 4.40 0.20 0.27
CA LEU A 190 3.48 0.61 1.30
C LEU A 190 2.45 1.61 0.77
N LEU A 191 1.28 1.58 1.41
CA LEU A 191 0.24 2.60 1.31
C LEU A 191 -0.02 3.15 2.70
N HIS A 192 0.05 4.47 2.84
CA HIS A 192 -0.31 5.19 4.05
C HIS A 192 -1.70 5.78 3.89
N GLU A 193 -2.58 5.44 4.83
CA GLU A 193 -3.97 5.88 4.93
C GLU A 193 -4.84 5.49 3.74
N LYS A 194 -5.29 6.46 2.94
CA LYS A 194 -6.34 6.26 1.92
C LYS A 194 -5.77 5.99 0.53
N GLY A 195 -6.66 5.57 -0.37
CA GLY A 195 -6.39 5.41 -1.79
C GLY A 195 -5.86 4.04 -2.17
N ALA A 196 -5.08 3.98 -3.24
CA ALA A 196 -4.46 2.75 -3.73
C ALA A 196 -3.06 3.01 -4.30
N VAL A 197 -2.22 1.98 -4.21
CA VAL A 197 -0.94 1.89 -4.90
C VAL A 197 -0.86 0.57 -5.66
N TRP A 198 -0.32 0.65 -6.87
CA TRP A 198 0.13 -0.49 -7.63
C TRP A 198 1.64 -0.45 -7.73
N ALA A 199 2.29 -1.61 -7.64
CA ALA A 199 3.74 -1.74 -7.69
C ALA A 199 4.14 -2.90 -8.61
N ARG A 200 5.18 -2.71 -9.41
CA ARG A 200 5.71 -3.73 -10.33
C ARG A 200 7.21 -3.59 -10.51
N ASN A 201 7.81 -4.59 -11.14
CA ASN A 201 9.21 -4.56 -11.58
C ASN A 201 10.20 -4.26 -10.45
N PHE A 202 10.03 -4.94 -9.31
CA PHE A 202 11.02 -4.88 -8.22
C PHE A 202 12.35 -5.48 -8.67
N SER A 203 13.44 -4.74 -8.44
CA SER A 203 14.82 -5.23 -8.59
C SER A 203 15.66 -4.82 -7.39
N LEU A 204 16.57 -5.70 -6.97
CA LEU A 204 17.54 -5.44 -5.92
C LEU A 204 18.93 -5.82 -6.44
N GLU A 205 19.81 -4.83 -6.53
CA GLU A 205 21.12 -5.00 -7.15
C GLU A 205 22.23 -4.50 -6.23
N VAL A 206 23.40 -5.15 -6.28
CA VAL A 206 24.63 -4.61 -5.68
C VAL A 206 25.17 -3.51 -6.59
N VAL A 207 25.48 -2.35 -6.03
CA VAL A 207 25.96 -1.18 -6.78
C VAL A 207 27.29 -0.67 -6.23
N SER A 208 27.99 0.16 -7.02
CA SER A 208 29.23 0.83 -6.58
C SER A 208 28.96 1.78 -5.40
N GLU A 209 29.99 2.00 -4.58
CA GLU A 209 30.00 3.01 -3.52
C GLU A 209 29.99 4.46 -4.06
N ASP A 210 30.21 4.65 -5.37
CA ASP A 210 30.06 5.96 -6.02
C ASP A 210 28.61 6.43 -6.10
N LEU A 211 27.64 5.50 -6.05
CA LEU A 211 26.22 5.85 -6.06
C LEU A 211 25.79 6.23 -4.64
N PRO A 212 25.41 7.49 -4.35
CA PRO A 212 25.13 7.92 -2.99
C PRO A 212 23.96 7.17 -2.35
N VAL A 213 24.04 6.94 -1.04
CA VAL A 213 22.91 6.40 -0.26
C VAL A 213 21.75 7.39 -0.23
N THR A 214 20.53 6.88 -0.31
CA THR A 214 19.32 7.73 -0.40
C THR A 214 18.80 8.21 0.94
N SER A 215 19.21 7.56 2.02
CA SER A 215 19.08 8.07 3.39
C SER A 215 20.39 7.84 4.13
N GLY A 216 21.03 8.95 4.50
CA GLY A 216 22.17 8.94 5.40
C GLY A 216 21.72 8.59 6.82
N GLY A 217 22.65 8.06 7.62
CA GLY A 217 22.44 8.03 9.07
C GLY A 217 22.24 9.44 9.62
N PRO A 218 21.85 9.59 10.89
CA PRO A 218 21.64 10.91 11.52
C PRO A 218 22.94 11.74 11.65
N TYR A 219 24.06 11.24 11.14
CA TYR A 219 25.37 11.84 11.29
C TYR A 219 26.02 12.05 9.92
N PRO A 220 26.76 13.16 9.73
CA PRO A 220 27.58 13.36 8.55
C PRO A 220 28.68 12.30 8.45
N ALA A 221 29.21 12.07 7.25
CA ALA A 221 30.26 11.08 6.99
C ALA A 221 31.59 11.39 7.70
N GLY A 222 31.75 12.64 8.16
CA GLY A 222 32.86 13.10 8.97
C GLY A 222 32.44 14.35 9.74
N PRO A 223 33.31 14.85 10.62
CA PRO A 223 33.06 16.12 11.29
C PRO A 223 32.91 17.25 10.27
N THR A 224 31.87 18.07 10.44
CA THR A 224 31.59 19.25 9.62
C THR A 224 31.60 20.50 10.50
N ASN A 225 31.78 21.69 9.91
CA ASN A 225 31.75 22.98 10.63
C ASN A 225 32.71 23.04 11.84
N LEU A 226 33.92 22.49 11.69
CA LEU A 226 34.90 22.42 12.78
C LEU A 226 35.45 23.79 13.19
N ASP A 227 35.34 24.79 12.32
CA ASP A 227 35.76 26.17 12.55
C ASP A 227 34.61 27.09 12.97
N PHE A 228 33.39 26.56 13.11
CA PHE A 228 32.18 27.29 13.45
C PHE A 228 31.80 28.39 12.44
N GLY A 229 32.32 28.34 11.20
CA GLY A 229 32.08 29.34 10.16
C GLY A 229 30.72 29.20 9.48
N ASP A 230 30.14 28.00 9.47
CA ASP A 230 28.82 27.76 8.91
C ASP A 230 27.74 28.05 9.95
N LEU A 231 27.06 29.19 9.79
CA LEU A 231 25.88 29.55 10.58
C LEU A 231 24.66 28.88 9.96
N ASP A 232 24.05 27.95 10.68
CA ASP A 232 22.84 27.26 10.24
C ASP A 232 21.69 28.28 10.11
N THR A 233 21.31 28.61 8.88
CA THR A 233 20.27 29.62 8.58
C THR A 233 18.86 29.03 8.51
N GLN A 234 18.62 27.78 8.91
CA GLN A 234 17.29 27.19 8.89
C GLN A 234 16.70 27.01 10.29
N GLN A 235 15.85 27.97 10.67
CA GLN A 235 14.74 27.77 11.62
C GLN A 235 13.50 27.25 10.89
#